data_AF-A0A672IQT2-F1
#
_entry.id   AF-A0A672IQT2-F1
#
_cell.length_a   1.000
_cell.length_b   1.000
_cell.length_c   1.000
_cell.angle_alpha   90.00
_cell.angle_beta   90.00
_cell.angle_gamma   90.00
#
_symmetry.space_group_name_H-M   'P 1'
#
loop_
_entity.id
_entity.type
_entity.pdbx_description
1 polymer ?
#
loop_
_entity_poly.entity_id
_entity_poly.type
_entity_poly.pdbx_seq_one_letter_code
_entity_poly.pdbx_strand_id
1 'polypeptide(L)'
;MIGEKMKDQRKRVLFVVMDVLCVFVAALPFIIMTIVYKPYQRGIYCDDESIMYPLKADTITHGMLAAVTISCTVIIISSGEAYLVYSKRIYSNSDFNQYVAALYKVVGTFLFGGAVSQSLTDLAKYTIGRPRPNFLTVCAPKVCTGYMQVINCTGLPQDVTESRLSFYSGHSSFGMYCMLFLALYVQARLVAKWARLLRPTIQFFLVAFAVYVGYTRVSDYKHHWSDVLAGLLQGALVAVFNVRFVSDFFKKRPPRCTRPHASDSEEPERKPSLQIADSENSNHYNYHHNPGPV
;
A
#
# COMPACT_ATOMS: atom_id res chain seq x y z
N MET A 1 24.99 8.52 31.63
CA MET A 1 23.74 9.07 31.05
C MET A 1 23.91 9.57 29.60
N ILE A 2 24.90 10.43 29.29
CA ILE A 2 25.14 10.93 27.91
C ILE A 2 25.52 9.80 26.92
N GLY A 3 26.37 8.85 27.34
CA GLY A 3 26.79 7.72 26.51
C GLY A 3 25.67 6.74 26.12
N GLU A 4 24.65 6.56 26.96
CA GLU A 4 23.49 5.73 26.63
C GLU A 4 22.54 6.43 25.66
N LYS A 5 22.33 7.75 25.83
CA LYS A 5 21.51 8.56 24.93
C LYS A 5 22.12 8.62 23.52
N MET A 6 23.44 8.74 23.41
CA MET A 6 24.16 8.66 22.12
C MET A 6 24.07 7.27 21.48
N LYS A 7 24.15 6.19 22.26
CA LYS A 7 23.98 4.81 21.76
C LYS A 7 22.56 4.57 21.23
N ASP A 8 21.53 5.06 21.92
CA ASP A 8 20.13 4.91 21.49
C ASP A 8 19.83 5.73 20.23
N GLN A 9 20.34 6.97 20.13
CA GLN A 9 20.22 7.79 18.93
C GLN A 9 20.89 7.13 17.71
N ARG A 10 22.11 6.58 17.87
CA ARG A 10 22.81 5.86 16.80
C ARG A 10 22.05 4.62 16.32
N LYS A 11 21.40 3.87 17.22
CA LYS A 11 20.54 2.73 16.86
C LYS A 11 19.32 3.18 16.05
N ARG A 12 18.65 4.26 16.45
CA ARG A 12 17.49 4.80 15.70
C ARG A 12 17.88 5.26 14.30
N VAL A 13 19.00 5.97 14.17
CA VAL A 13 19.54 6.39 12.85
C VAL A 13 19.85 5.16 12.00
N LEU A 14 20.46 4.12 12.58
CA LEU A 14 20.75 2.88 11.86
C LEU A 14 19.48 2.22 11.31
N PHE A 15 18.40 2.12 12.09
CA PHE A 15 17.13 1.57 11.62
C PHE A 15 16.51 2.38 10.48
N VAL A 16 16.52 3.72 10.58
CA VAL A 16 16.03 4.59 9.51
C VAL A 16 16.84 4.42 8.23
N VAL A 17 18.17 4.33 8.33
CA VAL A 17 19.04 4.09 7.17
C VAL A 17 18.75 2.73 6.53
N MET A 18 18.53 1.69 7.35
CA MET A 18 18.14 0.36 6.85
C MET A 18 16.78 0.37 6.14
N ASP A 19 15.78 1.06 6.69
CA ASP A 19 14.47 1.21 6.06
C ASP A 19 14.58 1.88 4.67
N VAL A 20 15.33 2.98 4.60
CA VAL A 20 15.57 3.71 3.35
C VAL A 20 16.30 2.82 2.34
N LEU A 21 17.33 2.09 2.77
CA LEU A 21 18.05 1.15 1.92
C LEU A 21 17.12 0.05 1.37
N CYS A 22 16.25 -0.51 2.22
CA CYS A 22 15.26 -1.51 1.79
C CYS A 22 14.29 -0.98 0.74
N VAL A 23 13.84 0.28 0.85
CA VAL A 23 13.01 0.92 -0.16
C VAL A 23 13.76 1.06 -1.49
N PHE A 24 15.02 1.51 -1.45
CA PHE A 24 15.85 1.60 -2.65
C PHE A 24 16.07 0.24 -3.30
N VAL A 25 16.43 -0.78 -2.52
CA VAL A 25 16.62 -2.16 -3.01
C VAL A 25 15.33 -2.70 -3.62
N ALA A 26 14.19 -2.48 -2.99
CA ALA A 26 12.89 -2.87 -3.52
C ALA A 26 12.54 -2.17 -4.85
N ALA A 27 13.05 -0.96 -5.08
CA ALA A 27 12.86 -0.20 -6.32
C ALA A 27 13.89 -0.53 -7.43
N LEU A 28 14.97 -1.28 -7.12
CA LEU A 28 16.02 -1.57 -8.11
C LEU A 28 15.52 -2.24 -9.38
N PRO A 29 14.64 -3.27 -9.35
CA PRO A 29 14.16 -3.88 -10.58
C PRO A 29 13.41 -2.88 -11.48
N PHE A 30 12.55 -2.04 -10.89
CA PHE A 30 11.87 -0.95 -11.60
C PHE A 30 12.88 0.01 -12.27
N ILE A 31 13.89 0.46 -11.52
CA ILE A 31 14.92 1.38 -12.02
C ILE A 31 15.73 0.74 -13.16
N ILE A 32 16.22 -0.49 -12.97
CA ILE A 32 17.04 -1.21 -13.95
C ILE A 32 16.26 -1.42 -15.24
N MET A 33 15.03 -1.90 -15.15
CA MET A 33 14.20 -2.18 -16.32
C MET A 33 13.87 -0.91 -17.11
N THR A 34 13.60 0.20 -16.42
CA THR A 34 13.38 1.52 -17.05
C THR A 34 14.62 2.02 -17.77
N ILE A 35 15.83 1.78 -17.23
CA ILE A 35 17.09 2.19 -17.87
C ILE A 35 17.42 1.30 -19.08
N VAL A 36 17.23 -0.01 -18.95
CA VAL A 36 17.54 -0.97 -20.03
C VAL A 36 16.58 -0.80 -21.21
N TYR A 37 15.30 -0.52 -20.93
CA TYR A 37 14.25 -0.20 -21.91
C TYR A 37 14.20 -1.16 -23.12
N LYS A 38 14.41 -2.45 -22.90
CA LYS A 38 14.42 -3.49 -23.94
C LYS A 38 13.58 -4.69 -23.51
N PRO A 39 12.30 -4.76 -23.92
CA PRO A 39 11.45 -5.91 -23.62
C PRO A 39 11.79 -7.12 -24.48
N TYR A 40 11.43 -8.29 -23.97
CA TYR A 40 11.39 -9.52 -24.75
C TYR A 40 10.55 -9.34 -26.02
N GLN A 41 11.07 -9.82 -27.15
CA GLN A 41 10.36 -9.77 -28.43
C GLN A 41 9.80 -11.14 -28.76
N ARG A 42 8.50 -11.31 -28.51
CA ARG A 42 7.76 -12.50 -28.95
C ARG A 42 7.25 -12.32 -30.38
N GLY A 43 7.16 -13.43 -31.11
CA GLY A 43 6.54 -13.45 -32.44
C GLY A 43 5.04 -13.17 -32.38
N ILE A 44 4.50 -12.69 -33.50
CA ILE A 44 3.12 -12.24 -33.63
C ILE A 44 2.49 -12.76 -34.93
N TYR A 45 1.17 -12.88 -34.91
CA TYR A 45 0.37 -13.20 -36.09
C TYR A 45 -0.19 -11.91 -36.68
N CYS A 46 -0.09 -11.73 -38.00
CA CYS A 46 -0.54 -10.52 -38.68
C CYS A 46 -2.07 -10.41 -38.79
N ASP A 47 -2.76 -11.53 -38.62
CA ASP A 47 -4.21 -11.70 -38.58
C ASP A 47 -4.78 -11.70 -37.14
N ASP A 48 -3.95 -11.36 -36.14
CA ASP A 48 -4.38 -11.26 -34.75
C ASP A 48 -5.17 -9.95 -34.50
N GLU A 49 -6.50 -10.05 -34.57
CA GLU A 49 -7.42 -8.93 -34.31
C GLU A 49 -7.22 -8.30 -32.93
N SER A 50 -6.70 -9.05 -31.95
CA SER A 50 -6.51 -8.55 -30.59
C SER A 50 -5.45 -7.46 -30.48
N ILE A 51 -4.61 -7.28 -31.52
CA ILE A 51 -3.53 -6.29 -31.59
C ILE A 51 -3.68 -5.29 -32.75
N MET A 52 -4.87 -5.22 -33.36
CA MET A 52 -5.22 -4.38 -34.52
C MET A 52 -6.08 -3.15 -34.17
N TYR A 53 -6.24 -2.83 -32.89
CA TYR A 53 -7.09 -1.71 -32.46
C TYR A 53 -6.46 -0.35 -32.78
N PRO A 54 -7.27 0.69 -33.04
CA PRO A 54 -6.75 2.02 -33.33
C PRO A 54 -6.04 2.66 -32.12
N LEU A 55 -5.10 3.56 -32.41
CA LEU A 55 -4.44 4.35 -31.38
C LEU A 55 -5.43 5.35 -30.74
N LYS A 56 -5.53 5.34 -29.42
CA LYS A 56 -6.34 6.26 -28.64
C LYS A 56 -5.53 6.98 -27.57
N ALA A 57 -5.93 8.20 -27.25
CA ALA A 57 -5.36 8.96 -26.14
C ALA A 57 -5.72 8.33 -24.79
N ASP A 58 -4.87 8.55 -23.79
CA ASP A 58 -5.10 8.08 -22.43
C ASP A 58 -6.16 8.93 -21.72
N THR A 59 -7.25 8.31 -21.28
CA THR A 59 -8.25 8.94 -20.41
C THR A 59 -7.63 9.31 -19.06
N ILE A 60 -6.81 8.41 -18.50
CA ILE A 60 -6.03 8.64 -17.28
C ILE A 60 -4.55 8.52 -17.61
N THR A 61 -3.86 9.65 -17.68
CA THR A 61 -2.41 9.67 -17.88
C THR A 61 -1.67 9.20 -16.62
N HIS A 62 -0.42 8.78 -16.75
CA HIS A 62 0.43 8.45 -15.59
C HIS A 62 0.55 9.62 -14.62
N GLY A 63 0.69 10.84 -15.13
CA GLY A 63 0.76 12.06 -14.32
C GLY A 63 -0.53 12.33 -13.54
N MET A 64 -1.69 12.17 -14.17
CA MET A 64 -2.98 12.33 -13.50
C MET A 64 -3.18 11.28 -12.40
N LEU A 65 -2.84 10.02 -12.68
CA LEU A 65 -2.91 8.95 -11.67
C LEU A 65 -2.00 9.25 -10.47
N ALA A 66 -0.76 9.69 -10.72
CA ALA A 66 0.16 10.09 -9.67
C ALA A 66 -0.38 11.29 -8.86
N ALA A 67 -0.87 12.33 -9.53
CA ALA A 67 -1.42 13.51 -8.87
C ALA A 67 -2.59 13.17 -7.94
N VAL A 68 -3.56 12.36 -8.41
CA VAL A 68 -4.72 11.95 -7.60
C VAL A 68 -4.28 11.06 -6.44
N THR A 69 -3.45 10.03 -6.70
CA THR A 69 -3.00 9.10 -5.65
C THR A 69 -2.19 9.80 -4.56
N ILE A 70 -1.25 10.67 -4.93
CA ILE A 70 -0.44 11.45 -3.98
C ILE A 70 -1.33 12.39 -3.17
N SER A 71 -2.23 13.14 -3.83
CA SER A 71 -3.12 14.07 -3.15
C SER A 71 -4.04 13.35 -2.15
N CYS A 72 -4.68 12.25 -2.56
CA CYS A 72 -5.50 11.44 -1.66
C CYS A 72 -4.69 10.88 -0.49
N THR A 73 -3.46 10.40 -0.75
CA THR A 73 -2.57 9.86 0.28
C THR A 73 -2.22 10.91 1.32
N VAL A 74 -1.79 12.10 0.86
CA VAL A 74 -1.45 13.22 1.75
C VAL A 74 -2.64 13.65 2.58
N ILE A 75 -3.81 13.83 1.97
CA ILE A 75 -5.02 14.29 2.67
C ILE A 75 -5.47 13.25 3.71
N ILE A 76 -5.62 11.98 3.33
CA ILE A 76 -6.15 10.92 4.20
C ILE A 76 -5.19 10.61 5.35
N ILE A 77 -3.88 10.50 5.07
CA ILE A 77 -2.90 10.18 6.11
C ILE A 77 -2.73 11.37 7.05
N SER A 78 -2.53 12.59 6.52
CA SER A 78 -2.29 13.77 7.36
C SER A 78 -3.49 14.08 8.25
N SER A 79 -4.71 14.10 7.69
CA SER A 79 -5.93 14.34 8.48
C SER A 79 -6.18 13.21 9.49
N GLY A 80 -5.96 11.95 9.10
CA GLY A 80 -6.13 10.79 9.97
C GLY A 80 -5.17 10.79 11.17
N GLU A 81 -3.88 10.98 10.93
CA GLU A 81 -2.89 11.01 12.01
C GLU A 81 -3.03 12.27 12.88
N ALA A 82 -3.37 13.43 12.29
CA ALA A 82 -3.64 14.66 13.05
C ALA A 82 -4.85 14.50 13.98
N TYR A 83 -5.94 13.90 13.47
CA TYR A 83 -7.13 13.59 14.27
C TYR A 83 -6.82 12.64 15.43
N LEU A 84 -5.97 11.63 15.22
CA LEU A 84 -5.61 10.67 16.25
C LEU A 84 -4.69 11.24 17.33
N VAL A 85 -3.79 12.16 16.96
CA VAL A 85 -2.98 12.93 17.91
C VAL A 85 -3.86 13.88 18.72
N TYR A 86 -4.74 14.64 18.07
CA TYR A 86 -5.70 15.53 18.74
C TYR A 86 -6.62 14.78 19.70
N SER A 87 -7.15 13.63 19.26
CA SER A 87 -8.02 12.77 20.06
C SER A 87 -7.27 11.96 21.15
N LYS A 88 -5.97 12.22 21.34
CA LYS A 88 -5.10 11.54 22.31
C LYS A 88 -5.13 10.00 22.21
N ARG A 89 -5.40 9.45 21.01
CA ARG A 89 -5.46 7.99 20.75
C ARG A 89 -4.13 7.40 20.35
N ILE A 90 -3.20 8.23 19.88
CA ILE A 90 -1.81 7.85 19.62
C ILE A 90 -0.99 8.41 20.77
N TYR A 91 -0.02 7.62 21.22
CA TYR A 91 1.11 8.03 22.05
C TYR A 91 2.38 7.42 21.45
N SER A 92 3.48 8.18 21.38
CA SER A 92 4.81 7.71 20.96
C SER A 92 5.82 7.95 22.08
N ASN A 93 6.65 6.95 22.40
CA ASN A 93 7.72 7.03 23.40
C ASN A 93 9.01 7.71 22.86
N SER A 94 8.92 8.46 21.77
CA SER A 94 10.07 9.15 21.15
C SER A 94 10.07 10.63 21.53
N ASP A 95 11.24 11.20 21.81
CA ASP A 95 11.45 12.65 22.01
C ASP A 95 11.12 13.49 20.75
N PHE A 96 10.90 12.85 19.60
CA PHE A 96 10.51 13.48 18.33
C PHE A 96 9.00 13.67 18.23
N ASN A 97 8.55 14.73 17.53
CA ASN A 97 7.12 15.04 17.36
C ASN A 97 6.33 13.78 16.94
N GLN A 98 5.42 13.36 17.82
CA GLN A 98 4.66 12.13 17.71
C GLN A 98 3.90 12.00 16.38
N TYR A 99 3.42 13.13 15.86
CA TYR A 99 2.77 13.19 14.55
C TYR A 99 3.72 12.79 13.43
N VAL A 100 4.94 13.34 13.43
CA VAL A 100 5.93 13.08 12.37
C VAL A 100 6.46 11.64 12.44
N ALA A 101 6.62 11.08 13.64
CA ALA A 101 6.96 9.67 13.80
C ALA A 101 5.86 8.74 13.25
N ALA A 102 4.59 9.09 13.43
CA ALA A 102 3.47 8.33 12.88
C ALA A 102 3.42 8.43 11.35
N LEU A 103 3.56 9.65 10.80
CA LEU A 103 3.64 9.88 9.36
C LEU A 103 4.78 9.09 8.73
N TYR A 104 6.00 9.15 9.29
CA TYR A 104 7.15 8.41 8.78
C TYR A 104 6.85 6.92 8.63
N LYS A 105 6.23 6.29 9.63
CA LYS A 105 5.90 4.85 9.57
C LYS A 105 4.88 4.53 8.47
N VAL A 106 3.82 5.34 8.35
CA VAL A 106 2.77 5.12 7.35
C VAL A 106 3.31 5.38 5.94
N VAL A 107 4.03 6.49 5.74
CA VAL A 107 4.58 6.87 4.43
C VAL A 107 5.72 5.92 4.03
N GLY A 108 6.61 5.56 4.93
CA GLY A 108 7.70 4.62 4.66
C GLY A 108 7.19 3.25 4.23
N THR A 109 6.18 2.72 4.93
CA THR A 109 5.52 1.46 4.53
C THR A 109 4.79 1.61 3.19
N PHE A 110 4.09 2.72 2.96
CA PHE A 110 3.44 2.99 1.67
C PHE A 110 4.43 3.03 0.50
N LEU A 111 5.56 3.71 0.65
CA LEU A 111 6.60 3.80 -0.38
C LEU A 111 7.26 2.45 -0.63
N PHE A 112 7.55 1.68 0.42
CA PHE A 112 8.11 0.33 0.30
C PHE A 112 7.22 -0.59 -0.53
N GLY A 113 5.93 -0.70 -0.18
CA GLY A 113 5.01 -1.55 -0.94
C GLY A 113 4.77 -1.04 -2.36
N GLY A 114 4.83 0.28 -2.57
CA GLY A 114 4.74 0.90 -3.90
C GLY A 114 5.93 0.50 -4.77
N ALA A 115 7.14 0.55 -4.22
CA ALA A 115 8.36 0.11 -4.88
C ALA A 115 8.28 -1.38 -5.25
N VAL A 116 7.86 -2.24 -4.32
CA VAL A 116 7.65 -3.68 -4.60
C VAL A 116 6.65 -3.89 -5.73
N SER A 117 5.49 -3.21 -5.69
CA SER A 117 4.44 -3.34 -6.70
C SER A 117 4.90 -2.90 -8.10
N GLN A 118 5.61 -1.78 -8.20
CA GLN A 118 6.15 -1.30 -9.46
C GLN A 118 7.26 -2.19 -10.01
N SER A 119 8.17 -2.64 -9.15
CA SER A 119 9.24 -3.58 -9.53
C SER A 119 8.68 -4.90 -10.09
N LEU A 120 7.65 -5.46 -9.46
CA LEU A 120 6.99 -6.66 -9.99
C LEU A 120 6.29 -6.40 -11.34
N THR A 121 5.66 -5.23 -11.47
CA THR A 121 4.98 -4.83 -12.70
C THR A 121 5.96 -4.73 -13.87
N ASP A 122 7.06 -4.01 -13.67
CA ASP A 122 8.04 -3.79 -14.73
C ASP A 122 8.81 -5.07 -15.05
N LEU A 123 9.16 -5.88 -14.04
CA LEU A 123 9.72 -7.19 -14.27
C LEU A 123 8.83 -8.03 -15.20
N ALA A 124 7.51 -8.05 -14.96
CA ALA A 124 6.56 -8.76 -15.82
C ALA A 124 6.52 -8.16 -17.24
N LYS A 125 6.41 -6.84 -17.36
CA LYS A 125 6.34 -6.14 -18.66
C LYS A 125 7.52 -6.43 -19.56
N TYR A 126 8.74 -6.29 -19.04
CA TYR A 126 9.95 -6.48 -19.83
C TYR A 126 10.28 -7.94 -20.08
N THR A 127 9.90 -8.85 -19.18
CA THR A 127 10.13 -10.30 -19.36
C THR A 127 9.14 -10.93 -20.34
N ILE A 128 7.87 -10.51 -20.32
CA ILE A 128 6.82 -11.15 -21.12
C ILE A 128 6.67 -10.50 -22.50
N GLY A 129 6.85 -9.18 -22.61
CA GLY A 129 6.85 -8.50 -23.91
C GLY A 129 5.56 -8.64 -24.72
N ARG A 130 4.40 -8.71 -24.03
CA ARG A 130 3.09 -8.86 -24.65
C ARG A 130 2.72 -7.59 -25.44
N PRO A 131 2.42 -7.68 -26.75
CA PRO A 131 1.87 -6.58 -27.53
C PRO A 131 0.54 -6.06 -26.98
N ARG A 132 0.40 -4.74 -26.94
CA ARG A 132 -0.83 -4.03 -26.60
C ARG A 132 -1.87 -4.19 -27.71
N PRO A 133 -3.15 -3.94 -27.41
CA PRO A 133 -4.20 -4.03 -28.42
C PRO A 133 -4.00 -3.13 -29.65
N ASN A 134 -3.24 -2.05 -29.50
CA ASN A 134 -2.93 -1.11 -30.59
C ASN A 134 -1.56 -1.33 -31.26
N PHE A 135 -0.91 -2.48 -31.03
CA PHE A 135 0.47 -2.71 -31.48
C PHE A 135 0.65 -2.61 -32.99
N LEU A 136 -0.20 -3.24 -33.81
CA LEU A 136 -0.01 -3.23 -35.27
C LEU A 136 -0.21 -1.83 -35.87
N THR A 137 -1.13 -1.05 -35.32
CA THR A 137 -1.31 0.36 -35.69
C THR A 137 -0.08 1.20 -35.36
N VAL A 138 0.54 0.99 -34.19
CA VAL A 138 1.75 1.71 -33.78
C VAL A 138 2.99 1.23 -34.56
N CYS A 139 3.10 -0.08 -34.80
CA CYS A 139 4.21 -0.67 -35.54
C CYS A 139 4.23 -0.22 -37.00
N ALA A 140 3.08 -0.13 -37.67
CA ALA A 140 2.96 0.18 -39.09
C ALA A 140 3.94 -0.67 -39.94
N PRO A 141 3.78 -2.00 -39.97
CA PRO A 141 4.74 -2.89 -40.60
C PRO A 141 4.77 -2.73 -42.12
N LYS A 142 5.96 -2.78 -42.74
CA LYS A 142 6.10 -2.73 -44.21
C LYS A 142 5.52 -3.97 -44.89
N VAL A 143 5.72 -5.14 -44.27
CA VAL A 143 5.25 -6.44 -44.72
C VAL A 143 4.75 -7.17 -43.48
N CYS A 144 3.54 -7.73 -43.55
CA CYS A 144 2.97 -8.53 -42.48
C CYS A 144 2.17 -9.69 -43.11
N THR A 145 2.69 -10.91 -43.02
CA THR A 145 2.05 -12.10 -43.57
C THR A 145 2.24 -13.28 -42.62
N GLY A 146 1.14 -13.89 -42.17
CA GLY A 146 1.17 -15.05 -41.27
C GLY A 146 1.88 -14.77 -39.94
N TYR A 147 2.67 -15.75 -39.49
CA TYR A 147 3.47 -15.63 -38.27
C TYR A 147 4.82 -14.93 -38.54
N MET A 148 5.10 -13.89 -37.76
CA MET A 148 6.33 -13.09 -37.85
C MET A 148 7.06 -13.12 -36.51
N GLN A 149 8.22 -13.79 -36.46
CA GLN A 149 9.10 -13.75 -35.28
C GLN A 149 9.78 -12.38 -35.14
N VAL A 150 10.17 -11.78 -36.27
CA VAL A 150 10.75 -10.44 -36.37
C VAL A 150 9.88 -9.63 -37.32
N ILE A 151 9.45 -8.44 -36.89
CA ILE A 151 8.60 -7.55 -37.68
C ILE A 151 9.29 -6.20 -37.89
N ASN A 152 9.31 -5.75 -39.14
CA ASN A 152 9.90 -4.47 -39.52
C ASN A 152 8.87 -3.35 -39.41
N CYS A 153 8.85 -2.71 -38.23
CA CYS A 153 8.01 -1.56 -37.94
C CYS A 153 8.56 -0.28 -38.58
N THR A 154 7.66 0.61 -39.05
CA THR A 154 8.01 1.96 -39.51
C THR A 154 7.61 3.06 -38.53
N GLY A 155 6.83 2.72 -37.50
CA GLY A 155 6.47 3.65 -36.43
C GLY A 155 7.66 4.08 -35.57
N LEU A 156 7.42 5.05 -34.69
CA LEU A 156 8.44 5.60 -33.80
C LEU A 156 9.02 4.48 -32.89
N PRO A 157 10.35 4.28 -32.82
CA PRO A 157 10.93 3.16 -32.07
C PRO A 157 10.54 3.11 -30.59
N GLN A 158 10.34 4.27 -29.96
CA GLN A 158 9.90 4.37 -28.58
C GLN A 158 8.46 3.87 -28.41
N ASP A 159 7.53 4.32 -29.24
CA ASP A 159 6.13 3.88 -29.20
C ASP A 159 5.98 2.40 -29.55
N VAL A 160 6.79 1.90 -30.48
CA VAL A 160 6.85 0.47 -30.82
C VAL A 160 7.36 -0.37 -29.64
N THR A 161 8.32 0.15 -28.89
CA THR A 161 8.83 -0.51 -27.67
C THR A 161 7.77 -0.49 -26.56
N GLU A 162 7.17 0.67 -26.31
CA GLU A 162 6.09 0.89 -25.34
C GLU A 162 4.88 -0.01 -25.61
N SER A 163 4.51 -0.17 -26.88
CA SER A 163 3.40 -1.03 -27.31
C SER A 163 3.67 -2.53 -27.14
N ARG A 164 4.89 -2.93 -26.74
CA ARG A 164 5.21 -4.32 -26.32
C ARG A 164 5.13 -4.54 -24.81
N LEU A 165 4.80 -3.51 -24.03
CA LEU A 165 4.76 -3.55 -22.56
C LEU A 165 3.33 -3.67 -22.03
N SER A 166 2.54 -4.62 -22.55
CA SER A 166 1.12 -4.77 -22.15
C SER A 166 0.94 -5.55 -20.85
N PHE A 167 1.62 -6.68 -20.67
CA PHE A 167 1.37 -7.56 -19.53
C PHE A 167 2.24 -7.21 -18.32
N TYR A 168 1.72 -6.91 -17.13
CA TYR A 168 0.36 -6.51 -16.84
C TYR A 168 0.28 -4.98 -16.63
N SER A 169 -0.93 -4.43 -16.51
CA SER A 169 -1.11 -2.98 -16.57
C SER A 169 -0.54 -2.27 -15.35
N GLY A 170 0.36 -1.31 -15.59
CA GLY A 170 0.97 -0.49 -14.54
C GLY A 170 0.03 0.51 -13.89
N HIS A 171 -0.91 1.10 -14.66
CA HIS A 171 -1.96 1.94 -14.08
C HIS A 171 -2.85 1.15 -13.14
N SER A 172 -3.21 -0.08 -13.52
CA SER A 172 -4.07 -0.94 -12.71
C SER A 172 -3.36 -1.42 -11.44
N SER A 173 -2.12 -1.90 -11.53
CA SER A 173 -1.38 -2.35 -10.35
C SER A 173 -1.04 -1.23 -9.39
N PHE A 174 -0.55 -0.09 -9.89
CA PHE A 174 -0.25 1.09 -9.07
C PHE A 174 -1.52 1.67 -8.45
N GLY A 175 -2.56 1.88 -9.26
CA GLY A 175 -3.83 2.45 -8.80
C GLY A 175 -4.49 1.59 -7.71
N MET A 176 -4.57 0.28 -7.92
CA MET A 176 -5.13 -0.63 -6.92
C MET A 176 -4.28 -0.70 -5.65
N TYR A 177 -2.96 -0.79 -5.76
CA TYR A 177 -2.08 -0.76 -4.60
C TYR A 177 -2.33 0.49 -3.74
N CYS A 178 -2.28 1.68 -4.36
CA CYS A 178 -2.41 2.95 -3.66
C CYS A 178 -3.78 3.07 -2.97
N MET A 179 -4.86 2.83 -3.72
CA MET A 179 -6.21 2.99 -3.20
C MET A 179 -6.60 1.95 -2.16
N LEU A 180 -6.19 0.69 -2.35
CA LEU A 180 -6.48 -0.37 -1.37
C LEU A 180 -5.67 -0.16 -0.09
N PHE A 181 -4.41 0.27 -0.18
CA PHE A 181 -3.62 0.63 1.00
C PHE A 181 -4.34 1.73 1.81
N LEU A 182 -4.83 2.78 1.14
CA LEU A 182 -5.57 3.85 1.81
C LEU A 182 -6.90 3.35 2.41
N ALA A 183 -7.62 2.48 1.71
CA ALA A 183 -8.85 1.86 2.23
C ALA A 183 -8.59 1.03 3.50
N LEU A 184 -7.49 0.27 3.52
CA LEU A 184 -7.04 -0.50 4.69
C LEU A 184 -6.52 0.40 5.82
N TYR A 185 -5.84 1.51 5.50
CA TYR A 185 -5.46 2.52 6.47
C TYR A 185 -6.69 3.16 7.13
N VAL A 186 -7.70 3.53 6.34
CA VAL A 186 -9.01 3.99 6.84
C VAL A 186 -9.64 2.91 7.71
N GLN A 187 -9.54 1.62 7.33
CA GLN A 187 -10.01 0.46 8.11
C GLN A 187 -9.27 0.25 9.44
N ALA A 188 -8.04 0.74 9.57
CA ALA A 188 -7.30 0.68 10.81
C ALA A 188 -7.60 1.90 11.71
N ARG A 189 -7.75 3.09 11.13
CA ARG A 189 -7.76 4.36 11.89
C ARG A 189 -9.14 4.95 12.20
N LEU A 190 -10.09 4.89 11.26
CA LEU A 190 -11.41 5.52 11.41
C LEU A 190 -12.39 4.70 12.27
N VAL A 191 -12.22 4.70 13.59
CA VAL A 191 -13.15 4.05 14.53
C VAL A 191 -14.18 5.06 15.04
N ALA A 192 -15.09 5.49 14.16
CA ALA A 192 -16.19 6.40 14.47
C ALA A 192 -17.44 5.60 14.83
N LYS A 193 -17.92 5.69 16.08
CA LYS A 193 -19.11 4.96 16.55
C LYS A 193 -20.43 5.55 16.03
N TRP A 194 -20.44 6.83 15.65
CA TRP A 194 -21.64 7.58 15.23
C TRP A 194 -21.93 7.52 13.73
N ALA A 195 -20.96 7.14 12.89
CA ALA A 195 -21.10 7.15 11.43
C ALA A 195 -20.81 5.76 10.84
N ARG A 196 -21.75 4.83 11.04
CA ARG A 196 -21.61 3.41 10.65
C ARG A 196 -21.23 3.21 9.17
N LEU A 197 -21.77 4.03 8.28
CA LEU A 197 -21.58 3.89 6.82
C LEU A 197 -20.44 4.74 6.26
N LEU A 198 -19.93 5.74 6.99
CA LEU A 198 -18.90 6.65 6.46
C LEU A 198 -17.63 5.90 6.03
N ARG A 199 -17.19 4.97 6.87
CA ARG A 199 -15.98 4.19 6.66
C ARG A 199 -16.06 3.30 5.40
N PRO A 200 -17.06 2.40 5.25
CA PRO A 200 -17.19 1.61 4.03
C PRO A 200 -17.46 2.47 2.79
N THR A 201 -18.13 3.61 2.91
CA THR A 201 -18.33 4.52 1.76
C THR A 201 -17.00 5.10 1.25
N ILE A 202 -16.12 5.58 2.13
CA ILE A 202 -14.78 6.06 1.72
C ILE A 202 -13.99 4.93 1.04
N GLN A 203 -14.01 3.73 1.63
CA GLN A 203 -13.31 2.56 1.09
C GLN A 203 -13.84 2.17 -0.29
N PHE A 204 -15.16 2.18 -0.47
CA PHE A 204 -15.81 1.90 -1.74
C PHE A 204 -15.33 2.87 -2.82
N PHE A 205 -15.34 4.17 -2.58
CA PHE A 205 -14.91 5.15 -3.59
C PHE A 205 -13.42 5.05 -3.93
N LEU A 206 -12.55 4.77 -2.93
CA LEU A 206 -11.14 4.52 -3.19
C LEU A 206 -10.94 3.32 -4.13
N VAL A 207 -11.54 2.18 -3.81
CA VAL A 207 -11.40 0.96 -4.62
C VAL A 207 -12.09 1.12 -5.98
N ALA A 208 -13.27 1.77 -6.02
CA ALA A 208 -13.97 2.06 -7.26
C ALA A 208 -13.14 2.93 -8.21
N PHE A 209 -12.40 3.92 -7.69
CA PHE A 209 -11.47 4.71 -8.49
C PHE A 209 -10.36 3.84 -9.11
N ALA A 210 -9.76 2.93 -8.35
CA ALA A 210 -8.75 2.01 -8.90
C ALA A 210 -9.31 1.10 -10.00
N VAL A 211 -10.52 0.58 -9.81
CA VAL A 211 -11.22 -0.22 -10.82
C VAL A 211 -11.53 0.62 -12.06
N TYR A 212 -12.02 1.85 -11.89
CA TYR A 212 -12.28 2.79 -12.99
C TYR A 212 -11.00 3.05 -13.81
N VAL A 213 -9.87 3.30 -13.16
CA VAL A 213 -8.57 3.41 -13.84
C VAL A 213 -8.29 2.18 -14.69
N GLY A 214 -8.53 0.97 -14.16
CA GLY A 214 -8.44 -0.28 -14.92
C GLY A 214 -9.36 -0.32 -16.14
N TYR A 215 -10.63 0.07 -15.99
CA TYR A 215 -11.58 0.12 -17.12
C TYR A 215 -11.10 1.06 -18.22
N THR A 216 -10.55 2.22 -17.87
CA THR A 216 -10.01 3.14 -18.89
C THR A 216 -8.90 2.51 -19.71
N ARG A 217 -8.08 1.62 -19.14
CA ARG A 217 -7.00 0.94 -19.88
C ARG A 217 -7.51 0.00 -20.96
N VAL A 218 -8.68 -0.62 -20.72
CA VAL A 218 -9.36 -1.47 -21.70
C VAL A 218 -10.04 -0.60 -22.76
N SER A 219 -10.81 0.40 -22.35
CA SER A 219 -11.53 1.29 -23.27
C SER A 219 -10.62 2.18 -24.12
N ASP A 220 -9.37 2.36 -23.71
CA ASP A 220 -8.35 3.12 -24.44
C ASP A 220 -7.41 2.23 -25.27
N TYR A 221 -7.69 0.93 -25.36
CA TYR A 221 -6.90 -0.05 -26.11
C TYR A 221 -5.41 -0.09 -25.72
N LYS A 222 -5.12 0.26 -24.45
CA LYS A 222 -3.76 0.24 -23.90
C LYS A 222 -3.40 -1.14 -23.36
N HIS A 223 -4.39 -1.89 -22.89
CA HIS A 223 -4.17 -3.19 -22.27
C HIS A 223 -5.32 -4.15 -22.56
N HIS A 224 -5.00 -5.43 -22.61
CA HIS A 224 -6.02 -6.48 -22.63
C HIS A 224 -6.72 -6.54 -21.26
N TRP A 225 -7.97 -6.99 -21.21
CA TRP A 225 -8.71 -7.11 -19.94
C TRP A 225 -7.98 -8.00 -18.92
N SER A 226 -7.27 -9.03 -19.39
CA SER A 226 -6.48 -9.93 -18.53
C SER A 226 -5.24 -9.26 -17.96
N ASP A 227 -4.62 -8.33 -18.69
CA ASP A 227 -3.51 -7.51 -18.19
C ASP A 227 -4.00 -6.56 -17.09
N VAL A 228 -5.22 -6.03 -17.23
CA VAL A 228 -5.84 -5.17 -16.22
C VAL A 228 -6.17 -5.98 -14.98
N LEU A 229 -6.82 -7.13 -15.13
CA LEU A 229 -7.18 -8.00 -14.01
C LEU A 229 -5.95 -8.46 -13.22
N ALA A 230 -4.89 -8.92 -13.90
CA ALA A 230 -3.64 -9.31 -13.27
C ALA A 230 -2.99 -8.15 -12.50
N GLY A 231 -3.01 -6.94 -13.09
CA GLY A 231 -2.53 -5.73 -12.42
C GLY A 231 -3.31 -5.41 -11.15
N LEU A 232 -4.65 -5.41 -11.22
CA LEU A 232 -5.50 -5.16 -10.05
C LEU A 232 -5.25 -6.21 -8.96
N LEU A 233 -5.21 -7.50 -9.30
CA LEU A 233 -4.93 -8.58 -8.35
C LEU A 233 -3.57 -8.42 -7.69
N GLN A 234 -2.51 -8.16 -8.46
CA GLN A 234 -1.18 -7.98 -7.90
C GLN A 234 -1.11 -6.75 -6.98
N GLY A 235 -1.67 -5.62 -7.40
CA GLY A 235 -1.70 -4.41 -6.57
C GLY A 235 -2.43 -4.66 -5.25
N ALA A 236 -3.54 -5.40 -5.30
CA ALA A 236 -4.30 -5.77 -4.11
C ALA A 236 -3.50 -6.70 -3.17
N LEU A 237 -2.85 -7.74 -3.72
CA LEU A 237 -2.03 -8.67 -2.94
C LEU A 237 -0.88 -7.95 -2.23
N VAL A 238 -0.18 -7.06 -2.92
CA VAL A 238 0.91 -6.28 -2.31
C VAL A 238 0.39 -5.33 -1.24
N ALA A 239 -0.75 -4.66 -1.45
CA ALA A 239 -1.34 -3.80 -0.43
C ALA A 239 -1.73 -4.59 0.83
N VAL A 240 -2.38 -5.75 0.67
CA VAL A 240 -2.76 -6.63 1.79
C VAL A 240 -1.52 -7.14 2.52
N PHE A 241 -0.51 -7.64 1.79
CA PHE A 241 0.73 -8.12 2.37
C PHE A 241 1.45 -7.02 3.17
N ASN A 242 1.61 -5.85 2.55
CA ASN A 242 2.31 -4.73 3.15
C ASN A 242 1.59 -4.23 4.42
N VAL A 243 0.27 -4.06 4.36
CA VAL A 243 -0.49 -3.63 5.55
C VAL A 243 -0.51 -4.70 6.64
N ARG A 244 -0.59 -5.99 6.30
CA ARG A 244 -0.77 -7.06 7.28
C ARG A 244 0.52 -7.50 7.96
N PHE A 245 1.63 -7.50 7.24
CA PHE A 245 2.91 -8.06 7.68
C PHE A 245 4.01 -7.02 7.89
N VAL A 246 4.00 -5.92 7.14
CA VAL A 246 5.03 -4.87 7.25
C VAL A 246 4.55 -3.73 8.16
N SER A 247 3.29 -3.33 8.05
CA SER A 247 2.75 -2.21 8.82
C SER A 247 2.35 -2.60 10.26
N ASP A 248 2.42 -1.62 11.17
CA ASP A 248 1.91 -1.74 12.54
C ASP A 248 0.43 -1.31 12.66
N PHE A 249 -0.31 -1.19 11.56
CA PHE A 249 -1.65 -0.55 11.57
C PHE A 249 -2.66 -1.28 12.46
N PHE A 250 -2.62 -2.62 12.45
CA PHE A 250 -3.53 -3.48 13.21
C PHE A 250 -2.92 -4.05 14.50
N LYS A 251 -1.67 -3.73 14.84
CA LYS A 251 -1.06 -4.18 16.11
C LYS A 251 -1.67 -3.38 17.27
N LYS A 252 -2.19 -4.08 18.29
CA LYS A 252 -2.65 -3.45 19.54
C LYS A 252 -1.44 -2.77 20.19
N ARG A 253 -1.50 -1.45 20.38
CA ARG A 253 -0.47 -0.73 21.13
C ARG A 253 -0.62 -1.07 22.62
N PRO A 254 0.46 -1.45 23.33
CA PRO A 254 0.36 -1.75 24.76
C PRO A 254 -0.11 -0.51 25.52
N PRO A 255 -0.98 -0.67 26.54
CA PRO A 255 -1.35 0.42 27.43
C PRO A 255 -0.13 0.96 28.17
N ARG A 256 -0.19 2.25 28.54
CA ARG A 256 0.89 2.99 29.21
C ARG A 256 1.42 2.23 30.43
N CYS A 257 2.72 1.96 30.49
CA CYS A 257 3.39 1.80 31.77
C CYS A 257 3.47 3.19 32.40
N THR A 258 2.60 3.46 33.36
CA THR A 258 2.79 4.60 34.27
C THR A 258 4.08 4.29 35.04
N ARG A 259 5.20 4.91 34.68
CA ARG A 259 6.32 5.01 35.63
C ARG A 259 5.75 5.74 36.84
N PRO A 260 5.79 5.15 38.05
CA PRO A 260 5.51 5.93 39.25
C PRO A 260 6.50 7.09 39.21
N HIS A 261 6.00 8.32 39.21
CA HIS A 261 6.82 9.42 39.71
C HIS A 261 7.31 8.97 41.07
N ALA A 262 8.63 9.00 41.27
CA ALA A 262 9.21 8.86 42.59
C ALA A 262 8.54 9.92 43.47
N SER A 263 7.59 9.49 44.30
CA SER A 263 7.12 10.25 45.42
C SER A 263 8.29 10.28 46.38
N ASP A 264 8.83 11.49 46.60
CA ASP A 264 9.77 11.73 47.67
C ASP A 264 9.19 11.16 48.97
N SER A 265 10.04 10.38 49.61
CA SER A 265 9.87 9.72 50.89
C SER A 265 9.68 10.72 52.02
N GLU A 266 8.53 10.67 52.71
CA GLU A 266 8.45 10.90 54.15
C GLU A 266 7.54 9.82 54.77
N GLU A 267 8.11 9.04 55.66
CA GLU A 267 7.49 7.98 56.47
C GLU A 267 7.31 8.51 57.92
N PRO A 268 6.77 7.74 58.88
CA PRO A 268 5.38 7.37 59.16
C PRO A 268 4.85 8.02 60.47
N GLU A 269 3.53 8.09 60.69
CA GLU A 269 3.01 7.98 62.07
C GLU A 269 1.55 7.47 62.19
N ARG A 270 1.44 6.35 62.92
CA ARG A 270 0.44 6.02 63.98
C ARG A 270 -1.05 5.78 63.63
N LYS A 271 -1.49 4.52 63.86
CA LYS A 271 -2.88 4.04 64.07
C LYS A 271 -3.54 4.68 65.33
N PRO A 272 -4.88 4.81 65.41
CA PRO A 272 -5.67 3.71 66.00
C PRO A 272 -7.00 3.38 65.27
N SER A 273 -7.42 2.16 65.56
CA SER A 273 -8.60 1.39 65.16
C SER A 273 -9.98 2.00 65.46
N LEU A 274 -10.99 1.64 64.66
CA LEU A 274 -12.37 1.42 65.12
C LEU A 274 -13.10 0.42 64.20
N GLN A 275 -13.72 -0.59 64.82
CA GLN A 275 -14.55 -1.66 64.21
C GLN A 275 -16.05 -1.32 64.30
N ILE A 276 -16.87 -2.17 63.64
CA ILE A 276 -18.33 -2.41 63.78
C ILE A 276 -19.16 -1.63 62.72
N ALA A 277 -20.07 -2.21 61.92
CA ALA A 277 -20.90 -3.42 62.06
C ALA A 277 -21.16 -4.16 60.73
N ASP A 278 -21.44 -5.46 60.87
CA ASP A 278 -22.08 -6.35 59.90
C ASP A 278 -23.45 -5.84 59.40
N SER A 279 -23.75 -6.13 58.13
CA SER A 279 -25.13 -6.49 57.76
C SER A 279 -25.13 -7.38 56.52
N GLU A 280 -25.72 -8.55 56.71
CA GLU A 280 -25.90 -9.67 55.80
C GLU A 280 -26.67 -9.29 54.53
N ASN A 281 -26.27 -9.81 53.36
CA ASN A 281 -27.08 -10.80 52.62
C ASN A 281 -26.49 -11.13 51.24
N SER A 282 -26.08 -12.39 51.09
CA SER A 282 -26.63 -13.35 50.13
C SER A 282 -26.81 -12.91 48.66
N ASN A 283 -25.92 -13.38 47.78
CA ASN A 283 -26.17 -14.55 46.91
C ASN A 283 -25.20 -14.61 45.69
N HIS A 284 -24.24 -15.54 45.78
CA HIS A 284 -24.06 -16.71 44.88
C HIS A 284 -24.76 -16.71 43.49
N TYR A 285 -24.22 -17.24 42.38
CA TYR A 285 -23.07 -18.12 42.12
C TYR A 285 -22.58 -17.92 40.67
N ASN A 286 -21.30 -18.20 40.52
CA ASN A 286 -20.48 -18.31 39.30
C ASN A 286 -20.82 -19.63 38.55
N TYR A 287 -20.81 -19.65 37.21
CA TYR A 287 -20.89 -20.89 36.41
C TYR A 287 -19.60 -21.08 35.62
N HIS A 288 -18.85 -22.15 35.93
CA HIS A 288 -17.66 -22.58 35.21
C HIS A 288 -17.95 -23.89 34.46
N HIS A 289 -17.65 -23.86 33.15
CA HIS A 289 -17.23 -24.91 32.21
C HIS A 289 -17.28 -26.42 32.61
N ASN A 290 -17.98 -27.21 31.76
CA ASN A 290 -17.52 -28.32 30.87
C ASN A 290 -16.68 -29.52 31.41
N PRO A 291 -16.46 -30.61 30.64
CA PRO A 291 -17.37 -31.53 29.94
C PRO A 291 -16.95 -33.03 30.11
N GLY A 292 -17.70 -33.97 29.50
CA GLY A 292 -17.18 -35.27 29.02
C GLY A 292 -17.64 -36.54 29.75
N PRO A 293 -17.32 -37.74 29.23
CA PRO A 293 -18.04 -38.36 28.11
C PRO A 293 -18.47 -39.82 28.39
N VAL A 294 -19.60 -40.26 27.85
CA VAL A 294 -19.85 -41.59 27.24
C VAL A 294 -20.95 -41.43 26.20
#